data_AF-A0A5N4DHB2-F1
#
_entry.id   AF-A0A5N4DHB2-F1
#
_cell.length_a   1.000
_cell.length_b   1.000
_cell.length_c   1.000
_cell.angle_alpha   90.00
_cell.angle_beta   90.00
_cell.angle_gamma   90.00
#
_symmetry.space_group_name_H-M   'P 1'
#
loop_
_entity.id
_entity.type
_entity.pdbx_description
1 polymer ?
#
loop_
_entity_poly.entity_id
_entity_poly.type
_entity_poly.pdbx_seq_one_letter_code
_entity_poly.pdbx_strand_id
1 'polypeptide(L)'
;MTADERKLFDHLKSPHLKYWVPFIWFGNLAAKARKEGRIRDSVDLQSLMTEMNRYRSWCSLLFGYDWVGIPLVYTQVVTLAVYTFFLACLIGRQFLDPTKGYAGHDLDLYIPVFTLLQFFFYAGWLKVADSLQQPTPLLASCYERKQRVKQEPSSTSILGPHEPHGRPILCSLLQVAEQLINPFGEDDDDFETNWCIDRNLQVSLLAVDEMHMSLPKMKKDIYWDDSAARPPYTLAAADYCIPSFLGSTIQMG
;
A
#
# COMPACT_ATOMS: atom_id res chain seq x y z
N MET A 1 6.68 5.01 -24.48
CA MET A 1 7.55 6.16 -24.80
C MET A 1 8.16 5.93 -26.16
N THR A 2 8.01 6.88 -27.07
CA THR A 2 8.56 6.79 -28.43
C THR A 2 10.07 7.00 -28.43
N ALA A 3 10.73 6.62 -29.53
CA ALA A 3 12.17 6.80 -29.67
C ALA A 3 12.59 8.28 -29.59
N ASP A 4 11.77 9.19 -30.09
CA ASP A 4 12.07 10.62 -30.07
C ASP A 4 11.81 11.25 -28.71
N GLU A 5 10.74 10.84 -28.01
CA GLU A 5 10.53 11.20 -26.60
C GLU A 5 11.71 10.74 -25.73
N ARG A 6 12.25 9.54 -25.98
CA ARG A 6 13.43 9.05 -25.26
C ARG A 6 14.64 9.95 -25.44
N LYS A 7 14.93 10.37 -26.68
CA LYS A 7 16.04 11.30 -26.95
C LYS A 7 15.89 12.61 -26.20
N LEU A 8 14.67 13.19 -26.19
CA LEU A 8 14.36 14.42 -25.47
C LEU A 8 14.50 14.23 -23.95
N PHE A 9 14.01 13.11 -23.43
CA PHE A 9 14.11 12.76 -22.02
C PHE A 9 15.56 12.62 -21.54
N ASP A 10 16.41 11.99 -22.35
CA ASP A 10 17.81 11.75 -22.02
C ASP A 10 18.66 13.04 -22.14
N HIS A 11 18.33 13.94 -23.08
CA HIS A 11 18.99 15.25 -23.19
C HIS A 11 18.74 16.19 -22.00
N LEU A 12 17.64 16.01 -21.27
CA LEU A 12 17.33 16.81 -20.07
C LEU A 12 18.29 16.45 -18.93
N LYS A 13 19.20 17.37 -18.62
CA LYS A 13 20.13 17.27 -17.49
C LYS A 13 19.41 17.59 -16.18
N SER A 14 19.17 16.56 -15.37
CA SER A 14 18.66 16.71 -14.00
C SER A 14 19.31 15.65 -13.10
N PRO A 15 19.76 16.02 -11.88
CA PRO A 15 20.30 15.07 -10.92
C PRO A 15 19.22 14.26 -10.19
N HIS A 16 17.93 14.59 -10.40
CA HIS A 16 16.79 13.96 -9.74
C HIS A 16 16.03 13.01 -10.68
N LEU A 17 15.19 12.14 -10.09
CA LEU A 17 14.31 11.26 -10.86
C LEU A 17 13.39 12.11 -11.76
N LYS A 18 13.33 11.75 -13.05
CA LYS A 18 12.65 12.52 -14.11
C LYS A 18 11.18 12.09 -14.32
N TYR A 19 10.51 11.54 -13.30
CA TYR A 19 9.10 11.10 -13.41
C TYR A 19 8.12 12.26 -13.69
N TRP A 20 8.51 13.49 -13.37
CA TRP A 20 7.69 14.69 -13.56
C TRP A 20 7.66 15.20 -15.01
N VAL A 21 8.59 14.76 -15.86
CA VAL A 21 8.76 15.26 -17.23
C VAL A 21 7.51 15.05 -18.10
N PRO A 22 6.86 13.87 -18.12
CA PRO A 22 5.64 13.66 -18.89
C PRO A 22 4.47 14.57 -18.48
N PHE A 23 4.36 14.99 -17.22
CA PHE A 23 3.30 15.91 -16.79
C PHE A 23 3.46 17.30 -17.39
N ILE A 24 4.71 17.76 -17.56
CA ILE A 24 5.00 19.03 -18.23
C ILE A 24 4.70 18.92 -19.73
N TRP A 25 5.06 17.79 -20.36
CA TRP A 25 4.72 17.53 -21.76
C TRP A 25 3.21 17.52 -21.98
N PHE A 26 2.46 16.89 -21.08
CA PHE A 26 0.99 16.91 -21.11
C PHE A 26 0.44 18.33 -21.02
N GLY A 27 0.90 19.14 -20.04
CA GLY A 27 0.44 20.53 -19.90
C GLY A 27 0.71 21.38 -21.14
N ASN A 28 1.89 21.23 -21.73
CA ASN A 28 2.25 21.91 -22.99
C ASN A 28 1.38 21.42 -24.17
N LEU A 29 1.12 20.12 -24.27
CA LEU A 29 0.29 19.53 -25.32
C LEU A 29 -1.17 19.98 -25.19
N ALA A 30 -1.73 20.00 -23.98
CA ALA A 30 -3.08 20.48 -23.71
C ALA A 30 -3.25 21.96 -24.05
N ALA A 31 -2.27 22.80 -23.66
CA ALA A 31 -2.25 24.21 -24.02
C ALA A 31 -2.14 24.43 -25.54
N LYS A 32 -1.34 23.61 -26.24
CA LYS A 32 -1.25 23.62 -27.70
C LYS A 32 -2.57 23.21 -28.36
N ALA A 33 -3.20 22.13 -27.90
CA ALA A 33 -4.49 21.66 -28.40
C ALA A 33 -5.60 22.72 -28.26
N ARG A 34 -5.56 23.52 -27.18
CA ARG A 34 -6.47 24.66 -27.00
C ARG A 34 -6.21 25.80 -27.99
N LYS A 35 -4.95 26.12 -28.28
CA LYS A 35 -4.58 27.14 -29.29
C LYS A 35 -4.98 26.71 -30.70
N GLU A 36 -4.91 25.41 -30.98
CA GLU A 36 -5.35 24.80 -32.23
C GLU A 36 -6.88 24.64 -32.35
N GLY A 37 -7.64 25.04 -31.33
CA GLY A 37 -9.10 24.97 -31.34
C GLY A 37 -9.68 23.55 -31.17
N ARG A 38 -8.86 22.55 -30.81
CA ARG A 38 -9.34 21.19 -30.52
C ARG A 38 -10.10 21.12 -29.20
N ILE A 39 -9.69 21.93 -28.23
CA ILE A 39 -10.40 22.17 -26.97
C ILE A 39 -11.19 23.47 -27.15
N ARG A 40 -12.50 23.45 -26.88
CA ARG A 40 -13.39 24.59 -27.13
C ARG A 40 -13.22 25.67 -26.07
N ASP A 41 -13.43 25.31 -24.81
CA ASP A 41 -13.51 26.26 -23.72
C ASP A 41 -12.25 26.26 -22.84
N SER A 42 -11.98 27.39 -22.19
CA SER A 42 -10.90 27.49 -21.20
C SER A 42 -11.23 26.70 -19.93
N VAL A 43 -12.52 26.54 -19.61
CA VAL A 43 -13.01 25.73 -18.50
C VAL A 43 -12.65 24.26 -18.69
N ASP A 44 -12.83 23.72 -19.90
CA ASP A 44 -12.46 22.33 -20.23
C ASP A 44 -10.96 22.09 -20.05
N LEU A 45 -10.13 23.04 -20.51
CA LEU A 45 -8.69 22.99 -20.31
C LEU A 45 -8.33 23.04 -18.82
N GLN A 46 -8.99 23.89 -18.04
CA GLN A 46 -8.75 23.98 -16.60
C GLN A 46 -9.11 22.66 -15.90
N SER A 47 -10.26 22.07 -16.22
CA SER A 47 -10.67 20.76 -15.70
C SER A 47 -9.66 19.67 -16.05
N LEU A 48 -9.19 19.63 -17.30
CA LEU A 48 -8.17 18.67 -17.75
C LEU A 48 -6.84 18.83 -16.98
N MET A 49 -6.41 20.08 -16.74
CA MET A 49 -5.21 20.38 -15.96
C MET A 49 -5.39 20.05 -14.48
N THR A 50 -6.58 20.25 -13.92
CA THR A 50 -6.91 19.89 -12.53
C THR A 50 -6.80 18.38 -12.32
N GLU A 51 -7.39 17.58 -13.20
CA GLU A 51 -7.31 16.11 -13.11
C GLU A 51 -5.88 15.59 -13.31
N MET A 52 -5.10 16.19 -14.23
CA MET A 52 -3.69 15.82 -14.38
C MET A 52 -2.86 16.17 -13.13
N ASN A 53 -3.12 17.30 -12.49
CA ASN A 53 -2.45 17.66 -11.24
C ASN A 53 -2.85 16.74 -10.09
N ARG A 54 -4.10 16.26 -10.05
CA ARG A 54 -4.54 15.24 -9.11
C ARG A 54 -3.78 13.94 -9.31
N TYR A 55 -3.63 13.48 -10.55
CA TYR A 55 -2.83 12.29 -10.87
C TYR A 55 -1.35 12.46 -10.49
N ARG A 56 -0.74 13.61 -10.78
CA ARG A 56 0.62 13.95 -10.34
C ARG A 56 0.77 13.87 -8.81
N SER A 57 -0.23 14.32 -8.06
CA SER A 57 -0.21 14.24 -6.59
C SER A 57 -0.20 12.80 -6.09
N TRP A 58 -0.90 11.87 -6.74
CA TRP A 58 -0.82 10.44 -6.40
C TRP A 58 0.56 9.84 -6.68
N CYS A 59 1.18 10.16 -7.83
CA CYS A 59 2.55 9.74 -8.10
C CYS A 59 3.56 10.33 -7.09
N SER A 60 3.35 11.59 -6.68
CA SER A 60 4.18 12.22 -5.65
C SER A 60 3.98 11.60 -4.27
N LEU A 61 2.75 11.16 -3.95
CA LEU A 61 2.45 10.46 -2.71
C LEU A 61 3.17 9.11 -2.68
N LEU A 62 3.11 8.34 -3.78
CA LEU A 62 3.84 7.08 -3.92
C LEU A 62 5.34 7.28 -3.73
N PHE A 63 5.92 8.31 -4.36
CA PHE A 63 7.31 8.67 -4.17
C PHE A 63 7.63 9.08 -2.72
N GLY A 64 6.68 9.72 -2.03
CA GLY A 64 6.80 10.07 -0.62
C GLY A 64 6.87 8.85 0.29
N TYR A 65 6.04 7.84 0.04
CA TYR A 65 6.06 6.56 0.77
C TYR A 65 7.34 5.76 0.52
N ASP A 66 7.88 5.78 -0.70
CA ASP A 66 9.18 5.15 -1.02
C ASP A 66 10.37 5.90 -0.39
N TRP A 67 10.30 7.24 -0.35
CA TRP A 67 11.38 8.07 0.19
C TRP A 67 11.45 8.03 1.71
N VAL A 68 10.31 8.23 2.39
CA VAL A 68 10.25 8.41 3.84
C VAL A 68 9.79 7.11 4.49
N GLY A 69 10.77 6.26 4.81
CA GLY A 69 10.54 5.09 5.65
C GLY A 69 10.16 5.47 7.09
N ILE A 70 9.70 4.49 7.85
CA ILE A 70 9.31 4.69 9.27
C ILE A 70 10.54 5.14 10.07
N PRO A 71 10.46 6.23 10.87
CA PRO A 71 11.58 6.72 11.65
C PRO A 71 12.18 5.63 12.56
N LEU A 72 13.51 5.48 12.51
CA LEU A 72 14.26 4.50 13.30
C LEU A 72 14.10 4.70 14.83
N VAL A 73 13.80 5.92 15.29
CA VAL A 73 13.59 6.15 16.72
C VAL A 73 12.34 5.45 17.25
N TYR A 74 11.32 5.27 16.42
CA TYR A 74 10.09 4.61 16.85
C TYR A 74 10.29 3.12 17.11
N THR A 75 11.12 2.41 16.33
CA THR A 75 11.51 1.04 16.70
C THR A 75 12.22 1.03 18.03
N GLN A 76 13.22 1.90 18.18
CA GLN A 76 14.11 1.89 19.33
C GLN A 76 13.35 2.07 20.65
N VAL A 77 12.35 2.97 20.66
CA VAL A 77 11.51 3.19 21.86
C VAL A 77 10.66 1.95 22.18
N VAL A 78 10.07 1.31 21.17
CA VAL A 78 9.22 0.12 21.37
C VAL A 78 10.06 -1.08 21.81
N THR A 79 11.22 -1.33 21.17
CA THR A 79 12.15 -2.39 21.56
C THR A 79 12.64 -2.17 22.99
N LEU A 80 13.01 -0.93 23.35
CA LEU A 80 13.44 -0.60 24.70
C LEU A 80 12.32 -0.85 25.73
N ALA A 81 11.08 -0.46 25.44
CA ALA A 81 9.94 -0.67 26.33
C ALA A 81 9.66 -2.16 26.56
N VAL A 82 9.67 -2.98 25.50
CA VAL A 82 9.44 -4.43 25.61
C VAL A 82 10.59 -5.10 26.37
N TYR A 83 11.84 -4.72 26.08
CA TYR A 83 13.01 -5.33 26.72
C TYR A 83 13.12 -4.94 28.19
N THR A 84 12.81 -3.69 28.55
CA THR A 84 12.80 -3.25 29.96
C THR A 84 11.68 -3.91 30.75
N PHE A 85 10.49 -4.11 30.16
CA PHE A 85 9.42 -4.89 30.76
C PHE A 85 9.86 -6.34 31.06
N PHE A 86 10.51 -7.02 30.12
CA PHE A 86 11.00 -8.38 30.34
C PHE A 86 12.19 -8.46 31.28
N LEU A 87 13.06 -7.46 31.30
CA LEU A 87 14.13 -7.35 32.29
C LEU A 87 13.55 -7.29 33.71
N ALA A 88 12.48 -6.50 33.93
CA ALA A 88 11.78 -6.46 35.20
C ALA A 88 11.07 -7.78 35.52
N CYS A 89 10.46 -8.45 34.53
CA CYS A 89 9.80 -9.74 34.72
C CYS A 89 10.78 -10.88 35.07
N LEU A 90 12.01 -10.84 34.56
CA LEU A 90 13.05 -11.84 34.82
C LEU A 90 13.37 -11.94 36.32
N ILE A 91 13.32 -10.80 37.01
CA ILE A 91 13.63 -10.69 38.45
C ILE A 91 12.34 -10.73 39.27
N GLY A 92 11.33 -9.94 38.88
CA GLY A 92 10.10 -9.73 39.67
C GLY A 92 9.08 -10.87 39.61
N ARG A 93 9.25 -11.85 38.71
CA ARG A 93 8.37 -13.03 38.61
C ARG A 93 9.09 -14.35 38.88
N GLN A 94 10.23 -14.30 39.57
CA GLN A 94 10.82 -15.51 40.13
C GLN A 94 9.94 -16.04 41.26
N PHE A 95 9.75 -17.36 41.32
CA PHE A 95 9.07 -17.98 42.45
C PHE A 95 9.97 -17.87 43.68
N LEU A 96 9.50 -17.16 44.71
CA LEU A 96 10.18 -17.02 45.99
C LEU A 96 9.83 -18.21 46.89
N ASP A 97 10.70 -18.47 47.86
CA ASP A 97 10.48 -19.52 48.86
C ASP A 97 9.15 -19.31 49.62
N PRO A 98 8.15 -20.19 49.46
CA PRO A 98 6.83 -20.04 50.07
C PRO A 98 6.87 -20.01 51.60
N THR A 99 7.91 -20.59 52.21
CA THR A 99 8.06 -20.63 53.67
C THR A 99 8.29 -19.26 54.30
N LYS A 100 8.68 -18.26 53.50
CA LYS A 100 8.92 -16.87 53.95
C LYS A 100 7.66 -16.00 53.97
N GLY A 101 6.53 -16.49 53.44
CA GLY A 101 5.23 -15.81 53.53
C GLY A 101 5.16 -14.44 52.84
N TYR A 102 5.86 -14.26 51.72
CA TYR A 102 5.75 -13.04 50.92
C TYR A 102 4.40 -12.95 50.22
N ALA A 103 3.70 -11.82 50.38
CA ALA A 103 2.39 -11.61 49.76
C ALA A 103 2.43 -11.83 48.24
N GLY A 104 1.54 -12.70 47.74
CA GLY A 104 1.43 -13.02 46.31
C GLY A 104 2.44 -14.06 45.78
N HIS A 105 3.27 -14.65 46.65
CA HIS A 105 4.26 -15.68 46.30
C HIS A 105 4.08 -16.95 47.14
N ASP A 106 2.83 -17.45 47.20
CA ASP A 106 2.46 -18.62 48.02
C ASP A 106 2.65 -19.97 47.29
N LEU A 107 2.98 -19.94 46.00
CA LEU A 107 2.98 -21.10 45.11
C LEU A 107 4.23 -21.08 44.23
N ASP A 108 5.00 -22.17 44.24
CA ASP A 108 6.15 -22.39 43.35
C ASP A 108 5.80 -23.42 42.28
N LEU A 109 5.61 -22.94 41.04
CA LEU A 109 5.30 -23.80 39.89
C LEU A 109 6.56 -24.24 39.12
N TYR A 110 7.76 -23.79 39.54
CA TYR A 110 9.05 -23.95 38.85
C TYR A 110 9.12 -23.30 37.45
N ILE A 111 8.08 -23.49 36.62
CA ILE A 111 7.93 -22.93 35.27
C ILE A 111 6.87 -21.81 35.30
N PRO A 112 7.22 -20.56 34.98
CA PRO A 112 6.28 -19.44 35.00
C PRO A 112 5.43 -19.41 33.72
N VAL A 113 4.44 -20.31 33.61
CA VAL A 113 3.61 -20.51 32.39
C VAL A 113 2.96 -19.21 31.89
N PHE A 114 2.38 -18.40 32.77
CA PHE A 114 1.76 -17.13 32.37
C PHE A 114 2.77 -16.07 31.91
N THR A 115 3.97 -16.06 32.48
CA THR A 115 5.05 -15.17 32.04
C THR A 115 5.57 -15.59 30.66
N LEU A 116 5.63 -16.89 30.37
CA LEU A 116 5.97 -17.41 29.05
C LEU A 116 4.90 -17.08 28.00
N LEU A 117 3.61 -17.19 28.35
CA LEU A 117 2.52 -16.77 27.46
C LEU A 117 2.57 -15.25 27.19
N GLN A 118 2.82 -14.43 28.20
CA GLN A 118 3.04 -12.99 28.03
C GLN A 118 4.27 -12.71 27.15
N PHE A 119 5.34 -13.49 27.31
CA PHE A 119 6.50 -13.41 26.43
C PHE A 119 6.13 -13.67 24.98
N PHE A 120 5.43 -14.77 24.67
CA PHE A 120 4.99 -15.06 23.30
C PHE A 120 4.06 -13.98 22.73
N PHE A 121 3.24 -13.35 23.56
CA PHE A 121 2.34 -12.29 23.11
C PHE A 121 3.10 -10.98 22.79
N TYR A 122 3.88 -10.45 23.73
CA TYR A 122 4.59 -9.17 23.53
C TYR A 122 5.81 -9.30 22.63
N ALA A 123 6.60 -10.37 22.75
CA ALA A 123 7.67 -10.65 21.78
C ALA A 123 7.05 -11.00 20.43
N GLY A 124 5.88 -11.64 20.42
CA GLY A 124 4.96 -11.78 19.29
C GLY A 124 4.76 -10.51 18.52
N TRP A 125 4.09 -9.55 19.15
CA TRP A 125 3.79 -8.26 18.57
C TRP A 125 5.03 -7.43 18.24
N LEU A 126 6.09 -7.48 19.05
CA LEU A 126 7.35 -6.80 18.71
C LEU A 126 7.93 -7.35 17.41
N LYS A 127 7.88 -8.67 17.24
CA LYS A 127 8.38 -9.37 16.06
C LYS A 127 7.54 -9.07 14.80
N VAL A 128 6.22 -8.89 14.95
CA VAL A 128 5.36 -8.31 13.89
C VAL A 128 5.81 -6.89 13.55
N ALA A 129 6.02 -6.04 14.55
CA ALA A 129 6.44 -4.66 14.32
C ALA A 129 7.83 -4.56 13.66
N ASP A 130 8.78 -5.42 14.03
CA ASP A 130 10.12 -5.46 13.42
C ASP A 130 10.06 -5.82 11.92
N SER A 131 9.20 -6.76 11.53
CA SER A 131 8.98 -7.10 10.11
C SER A 131 8.31 -5.97 9.33
N LEU A 132 7.45 -5.19 9.97
CA LEU A 132 6.89 -3.96 9.40
C LEU A 132 7.92 -2.82 9.28
N GLN A 133 9.18 -3.03 9.68
CA GLN A 133 10.15 -1.94 9.80
C GLN A 133 11.50 -2.22 9.12
N GLN A 134 11.64 -3.35 8.42
CA GLN A 134 12.83 -3.58 7.60
C GLN A 134 12.89 -2.53 6.49
N PRO A 135 14.00 -1.78 6.35
CA PRO A 135 14.16 -0.89 5.22
C PRO A 135 14.13 -1.73 3.95
N THR A 136 13.22 -1.38 3.04
CA THR A 136 13.05 -2.01 1.74
C THR A 136 14.43 -2.31 1.12
N PRO A 137 14.72 -3.54 0.66
CA PRO A 137 16.00 -3.84 -0.01
C PRO A 137 16.26 -2.96 -1.24
N LEU A 138 15.23 -2.28 -1.76
CA LEU A 138 15.34 -1.24 -2.78
C LEU A 138 16.06 0.02 -2.31
N LEU A 139 15.99 0.44 -1.05
CA LEU A 139 16.78 1.58 -0.54
C LEU A 139 18.26 1.23 -0.43
N ALA A 140 18.60 0.01 -0.03
CA ALA A 140 19.97 -0.49 -0.08
C ALA A 140 20.46 -0.58 -1.53
N SER A 141 19.65 -1.14 -2.45
CA SER A 141 20.04 -1.26 -3.87
C SER A 141 20.07 0.08 -4.61
N CYS A 142 19.25 1.08 -4.26
CA CYS A 142 19.26 2.42 -4.86
C CYS A 142 20.36 3.31 -4.27
N TYR A 143 20.68 3.18 -2.98
CA TYR A 143 21.84 3.82 -2.37
C TYR A 143 23.15 3.21 -2.92
N GLU A 144 23.21 1.88 -3.04
CA GLU A 144 24.33 1.19 -3.70
C GLU A 144 24.40 1.47 -5.19
N ARG A 145 23.29 1.58 -5.94
CA ARG A 145 23.33 1.97 -7.38
C ARG A 145 23.85 3.39 -7.58
N LYS A 146 23.55 4.32 -6.66
CA LYS A 146 24.16 5.66 -6.66
C LYS A 146 25.67 5.62 -6.43
N GLN A 147 26.18 4.63 -5.71
CA GLN A 147 27.63 4.42 -5.52
C GLN A 147 28.28 3.57 -6.63
N ARG A 148 27.54 2.64 -7.25
CA ARG A 148 28.02 1.79 -8.35
C ARG A 148 28.25 2.54 -9.67
N VAL A 149 27.63 3.71 -9.88
CA VAL A 149 27.97 4.60 -11.01
C VAL A 149 29.37 5.23 -10.85
N LYS A 150 30.06 5.04 -9.71
CA LYS A 150 31.45 5.48 -9.52
C LYS A 150 32.51 4.37 -9.66
N GLN A 151 32.17 3.11 -9.86
CA GLN A 151 33.16 2.02 -9.95
C GLN A 151 32.71 0.90 -10.89
N GLU A 152 33.45 0.71 -11.99
CA GLU A 152 33.45 -0.50 -12.82
C GLU A 152 34.19 -1.67 -12.16
N PRO A 153 33.97 -2.93 -12.60
CA PRO A 153 33.83 -4.08 -11.70
C PRO A 153 35.08 -4.97 -11.59
N SER A 154 35.17 -5.73 -10.50
CA SER A 154 35.94 -6.99 -10.45
C SER A 154 35.17 -8.09 -9.69
N SER A 155 34.87 -9.14 -10.46
CA SER A 155 34.55 -10.56 -10.26
C SER A 155 34.28 -11.20 -8.87
N THR A 156 33.30 -12.13 -8.91
CA THR A 156 33.12 -13.37 -8.08
C THR A 156 32.65 -13.16 -6.62
N SER A 157 31.76 -13.94 -6.00
CA SER A 157 31.35 -15.35 -6.15
C SER A 157 30.02 -15.62 -5.39
N ILE A 158 29.32 -16.69 -5.79
CA ILE A 158 28.03 -17.18 -5.26
C ILE A 158 28.28 -18.12 -4.07
N LEU A 159 27.55 -17.92 -2.96
CA LEU A 159 27.18 -18.97 -1.99
C LEU A 159 26.13 -18.44 -1.01
N GLY A 160 24.89 -18.94 -1.10
CA GLY A 160 23.84 -18.72 -0.10
C GLY A 160 23.73 -19.92 0.84
N PRO A 161 23.50 -19.73 2.16
CA PRO A 161 23.24 -20.85 3.06
C PRO A 161 21.74 -21.18 3.10
N HIS A 162 21.50 -22.49 3.17
CA HIS A 162 20.23 -23.18 3.31
C HIS A 162 19.61 -22.89 4.70
N GLU A 163 18.35 -22.45 4.77
CA GLU A 163 17.59 -22.40 6.05
C GLU A 163 16.75 -23.68 6.25
N PRO A 164 16.70 -24.25 7.48
CA PRO A 164 15.90 -25.44 7.76
C PRO A 164 14.46 -25.10 8.20
N HIS A 165 13.54 -25.96 7.78
CA HIS A 165 12.10 -25.90 8.03
C HIS A 165 11.72 -26.09 9.50
N GLY A 166 10.95 -25.12 10.02
CA GLY A 166 10.22 -25.22 11.28
C GLY A 166 9.67 -23.86 11.70
N ARG A 167 8.56 -23.40 11.09
CA ARG A 167 7.99 -22.07 11.35
C ARG A 167 6.95 -22.13 12.49
N PRO A 168 7.21 -21.58 13.68
CA PRO A 168 6.22 -21.45 14.76
C PRO A 168 5.18 -20.36 14.45
N ILE A 169 4.09 -20.28 15.22
CA ILE A 169 2.98 -19.30 15.14
C ILE A 169 3.47 -17.83 15.11
N LEU A 170 4.67 -17.57 15.63
CA LEU A 170 5.35 -16.28 15.55
C LEU A 170 5.66 -15.86 14.10
N CYS A 171 5.92 -16.83 13.23
CA CYS A 171 6.29 -16.63 11.84
C CYS A 171 5.09 -16.19 10.99
N SER A 172 3.88 -16.69 11.25
CA SER A 172 2.69 -16.27 10.51
C SER A 172 2.32 -14.81 10.78
N LEU A 173 2.47 -14.35 12.03
CA LEU A 173 2.25 -12.95 12.37
C LEU A 173 3.37 -12.05 11.80
N LEU A 174 4.61 -12.55 11.74
CA LEU A 174 5.73 -11.88 11.10
C LEU A 174 5.52 -11.68 9.59
N GLN A 175 5.02 -12.71 8.91
CA GLN A 175 4.77 -12.70 7.47
C GLN A 175 3.74 -11.64 7.08
N VAL A 176 2.63 -11.54 7.82
CA VAL A 176 1.59 -10.51 7.56
C VAL A 176 2.16 -9.08 7.68
N ALA A 177 3.07 -8.89 8.62
CA ALA A 177 3.74 -7.62 8.83
C ALA A 177 4.74 -7.27 7.70
N GLU A 178 5.52 -8.26 7.27
CA GLU A 178 6.48 -8.13 6.18
C GLU A 178 5.80 -7.85 4.83
N GLN A 179 4.64 -8.48 4.58
CA GLN A 179 3.85 -8.28 3.37
C GLN A 179 3.26 -6.86 3.25
N LEU A 180 2.99 -6.18 4.36
CA LEU A 180 2.29 -4.88 4.33
C LEU A 180 3.21 -3.66 4.31
N ILE A 181 4.52 -3.83 4.53
CA ILE A 181 5.46 -2.69 4.57
C ILE A 181 5.80 -2.19 3.17
N ASN A 182 6.00 -3.11 2.23
CA ASN A 182 6.29 -2.81 0.84
C ASN A 182 5.34 -3.61 -0.05
N PRO A 183 4.10 -3.13 -0.23
CA PRO A 183 3.09 -3.83 -1.03
C PRO A 183 3.37 -3.75 -2.55
N PHE A 184 4.60 -3.42 -2.94
CA PHE A 184 5.07 -3.26 -4.32
C PHE A 184 6.21 -4.24 -4.64
N GLY A 185 6.35 -5.30 -3.86
CA GLY A 185 7.30 -6.38 -4.10
C GLY A 185 6.79 -7.42 -5.10
N GLU A 186 7.21 -8.67 -4.90
CA GLU A 186 6.84 -9.84 -5.71
C GLU A 186 6.14 -10.92 -4.85
N ASP A 187 5.69 -10.58 -3.64
CA ASP A 187 4.98 -11.52 -2.76
C ASP A 187 3.54 -11.73 -3.25
N ASP A 188 2.94 -12.88 -2.90
CA ASP A 188 1.59 -13.27 -3.36
C ASP A 188 0.47 -12.28 -2.98
N ASP A 189 0.67 -11.49 -1.93
CA ASP A 189 -0.30 -10.50 -1.42
C ASP A 189 0.04 -9.05 -1.82
N ASP A 190 1.10 -8.85 -2.62
CA ASP A 190 1.50 -7.52 -3.12
C ASP A 190 0.53 -6.99 -4.19
N PHE A 191 0.59 -5.67 -4.42
CA PHE A 191 -0.17 -5.06 -5.49
C PHE A 191 0.31 -5.54 -6.86
N GLU A 192 -0.64 -6.01 -7.66
CA GLU A 192 -0.49 -6.36 -9.07
C GLU A 192 -0.27 -5.12 -9.96
N THR A 193 0.89 -4.47 -9.79
CA THR A 193 1.22 -3.21 -10.45
C THR A 193 1.35 -3.35 -11.96
N ASN A 194 1.94 -4.45 -12.44
CA ASN A 194 2.07 -4.74 -13.87
C ASN A 194 0.69 -4.87 -14.53
N TRP A 195 -0.22 -5.63 -13.91
CA TRP A 195 -1.60 -5.73 -14.38
C TRP A 195 -2.29 -4.36 -14.43
N CYS A 196 -2.12 -3.54 -13.38
CA CYS A 196 -2.69 -2.20 -13.35
C CYS A 196 -2.16 -1.32 -14.49
N ILE A 197 -0.87 -1.39 -14.81
CA ILE A 197 -0.24 -0.65 -15.91
C ILE A 197 -0.83 -1.09 -17.25
N ASP A 198 -0.88 -2.39 -17.51
CA ASP A 198 -1.38 -2.95 -18.77
C ASP A 198 -2.87 -2.63 -18.97
N ARG A 199 -3.68 -2.85 -17.92
CA ARG A 199 -5.10 -2.51 -17.92
C ARG A 199 -5.31 -1.03 -18.19
N ASN A 200 -4.55 -0.16 -17.53
CA ASN A 200 -4.72 1.28 -17.68
C ASN A 200 -4.28 1.76 -19.06
N LEU A 201 -3.19 1.21 -19.61
CA LEU A 201 -2.75 1.51 -20.97
C LEU A 201 -3.81 1.13 -22.00
N GLN A 202 -4.37 -0.08 -21.89
CA GLN A 202 -5.41 -0.57 -22.79
C GLN A 202 -6.69 0.28 -22.70
N VAL A 203 -7.24 0.44 -21.50
CA VAL A 203 -8.52 1.12 -21.29
C VAL A 203 -8.42 2.62 -21.63
N SER A 204 -7.31 3.28 -21.29
CA SER A 204 -7.14 4.71 -21.58
C SER A 204 -7.09 4.98 -23.08
N LEU A 205 -6.33 4.19 -23.85
CA LEU A 205 -6.24 4.34 -25.30
C LEU A 205 -7.57 3.99 -25.98
N LEU A 206 -8.23 2.91 -25.56
CA LEU A 206 -9.55 2.52 -26.07
C LEU A 206 -10.60 3.63 -25.87
N ALA A 207 -10.63 4.24 -24.67
CA ALA A 207 -11.62 5.24 -24.31
C ALA A 207 -11.48 6.54 -25.10
N VAL A 208 -10.24 6.97 -25.42
CA VAL A 208 -9.98 8.23 -26.12
C VAL A 208 -9.92 8.09 -27.64
N ASP A 209 -9.80 6.87 -28.16
CA ASP A 209 -9.73 6.59 -29.60
C ASP A 209 -11.04 5.97 -30.10
N GLU A 210 -11.23 4.65 -29.90
CA GLU A 210 -12.39 3.92 -30.44
C GLU A 210 -13.74 4.41 -29.87
N MET A 211 -13.75 4.85 -28.61
CA MET A 211 -14.97 5.32 -27.94
C MET A 211 -15.21 6.84 -28.08
N HIS A 212 -14.31 7.58 -28.74
CA HIS A 212 -14.46 9.03 -28.85
C HIS A 212 -15.70 9.42 -29.66
N MET A 213 -16.65 10.09 -29.00
CA MET A 213 -17.95 10.48 -29.57
C MET A 213 -18.78 9.31 -30.14
N SER A 214 -18.45 8.07 -29.75
CA SER A 214 -19.17 6.86 -30.15
C SER A 214 -20.17 6.49 -29.06
N LEU A 215 -21.42 6.90 -29.25
CA LEU A 215 -22.51 6.70 -28.29
C LEU A 215 -23.52 5.69 -28.84
N PRO A 216 -24.10 4.81 -28.00
CA PRO A 216 -25.19 3.95 -28.43
C PRO A 216 -26.40 4.78 -28.82
N LYS A 217 -27.22 4.26 -29.74
CA LYS A 217 -28.47 4.94 -30.16
C LYS A 217 -29.36 5.14 -28.94
N MET A 218 -29.75 6.39 -28.68
CA MET A 218 -30.69 6.71 -27.62
C MET A 218 -32.03 6.01 -27.88
N LYS A 219 -32.53 5.32 -26.86
CA LYS A 219 -33.82 4.63 -26.84
C LYS A 219 -34.51 4.95 -25.53
N LYS A 220 -35.84 4.93 -25.55
CA LYS A 220 -36.63 4.91 -24.33
C LYS A 220 -36.25 3.66 -23.52
N ASP A 221 -36.00 3.84 -22.24
CA ASP A 221 -35.70 2.73 -21.35
C ASP A 221 -36.96 1.92 -21.01
N ILE A 222 -36.79 0.80 -20.32
CA ILE A 222 -37.86 -0.16 -20.00
C ILE A 222 -38.93 0.47 -19.08
N TYR A 223 -38.56 1.49 -18.30
CA TYR A 223 -39.44 2.16 -17.33
C TYR A 223 -39.86 3.57 -17.81
N TRP A 224 -39.74 3.88 -19.10
CA TRP A 224 -39.94 5.24 -19.64
C TRP A 224 -41.30 5.87 -19.28
N ASP A 225 -42.37 5.07 -19.25
CA ASP A 225 -43.74 5.53 -18.92
C ASP A 225 -44.17 5.15 -17.49
N ASP A 226 -43.28 4.54 -16.69
CA ASP A 226 -43.56 4.09 -15.32
C ASP A 226 -43.05 5.13 -14.31
N SER A 227 -43.95 5.64 -13.45
CA SER A 227 -43.61 6.59 -12.40
C SER A 227 -42.93 5.95 -11.19
N ALA A 228 -43.01 4.63 -11.03
CA ALA A 228 -42.47 3.87 -9.93
C ALA A 228 -41.67 2.66 -10.41
N ALA A 229 -40.59 2.91 -11.15
CA ALA A 229 -39.68 1.89 -11.66
C ALA A 229 -39.22 0.90 -10.57
N ARG A 230 -39.58 -0.38 -10.74
CA ARG A 230 -39.20 -1.48 -9.84
C ARG A 230 -38.42 -2.55 -10.60
N PRO A 231 -37.08 -2.56 -10.49
CA PRO A 231 -36.26 -3.65 -11.01
C PRO A 231 -36.69 -5.01 -10.41
N PRO A 232 -36.74 -6.08 -11.21
CA PRO A 232 -37.08 -7.40 -10.72
C PRO A 232 -35.95 -7.97 -9.84
N TYR A 233 -36.32 -8.75 -8.83
CA TYR A 233 -35.41 -9.50 -7.99
C TYR A 233 -35.40 -10.98 -8.38
N THR A 234 -34.24 -11.62 -8.27
CA THR A 234 -34.15 -13.08 -8.36
C THR A 234 -34.72 -13.72 -7.09
N LEU A 235 -35.13 -15.01 -7.16
CA LEU A 235 -35.70 -15.70 -5.99
C LEU A 235 -34.75 -15.70 -4.77
N ALA A 236 -33.45 -15.86 -5.00
CA ALA A 236 -32.45 -15.83 -3.92
C ALA A 236 -32.24 -14.42 -3.32
N ALA A 237 -32.60 -13.38 -4.06
CA ALA A 237 -32.46 -12.00 -3.61
C ALA A 237 -33.79 -11.38 -3.12
N ALA A 238 -34.87 -12.15 -3.11
CA ALA A 238 -36.19 -11.66 -2.73
C ALA A 238 -36.22 -11.11 -1.29
N ASP A 239 -35.49 -11.75 -0.38
CA ASP A 239 -35.39 -11.33 1.03
C ASP A 239 -34.66 -9.99 1.20
N TYR A 240 -33.89 -9.54 0.20
CA TYR A 240 -33.25 -8.22 0.19
C TYR A 240 -34.15 -7.10 -0.34
N CYS A 241 -35.37 -7.43 -0.80
CA CYS A 241 -36.37 -6.43 -1.18
C CYS A 241 -37.02 -5.84 0.08
N ILE A 242 -36.24 -5.03 0.80
CA ILE A 242 -36.66 -4.35 2.02
C ILE A 242 -37.30 -2.99 1.72
N PRO A 243 -38.20 -2.49 2.58
CA PRO A 243 -38.76 -1.15 2.43
C PRO A 243 -37.65 -0.09 2.53
N SER A 244 -37.85 1.03 1.81
CA SER A 244 -36.92 2.16 1.87
C SER A 244 -36.74 2.62 3.32
N PHE A 245 -35.50 2.76 3.76
CA PHE A 245 -35.20 3.30 5.08
C PHE A 245 -35.49 4.80 5.09
N LEU A 246 -36.53 5.22 5.81
CA LEU A 246 -36.94 6.62 5.89
C LEU A 246 -36.35 7.37 7.10
N GLY A 247 -35.52 6.70 7.91
CA GLY A 247 -34.94 7.25 9.13
C GLY A 247 -35.52 6.63 10.41
N SER A 248 -34.73 6.63 11.48
CA SER A 248 -35.10 5.99 12.75
C SER A 248 -36.19 6.72 13.54
N THR A 249 -36.48 7.97 13.21
CA THR A 249 -37.53 8.79 13.85
C THR A 249 -38.91 8.56 13.25
N ILE A 250 -38.99 7.89 12.09
CA ILE A 250 -40.27 7.56 11.46
C ILE A 250 -40.78 6.26 12.07
N GLN A 251 -41.95 6.34 12.68
CA GLN A 251 -42.62 5.17 13.22
C GLN A 251 -42.99 4.25 12.06
N MET A 252 -42.38 3.06 12.00
CA MET A 252 -42.81 2.02 11.06
C MET A 252 -44.19 1.55 11.51
N GLY A 253 -45.22 1.96 10.78
CA GLY A 253 -46.61 1.56 10.98
C GLY A 253 -46.94 0.23 10.33
#